data_AF-A0A392TDA8-F1
#
_entry.id   AF-A0A392TDA8-F1
#
_cell.length_a   1.000
_cell.length_b   1.000
_cell.length_c   1.000
_cell.angle_alpha   90.00
_cell.angle_beta   90.00
_cell.angle_gamma   90.00
#
_symmetry.space_group_name_H-M   'P 1'
#
loop_
_entity.id
_entity.type
_entity.pdbx_description
1 polymer ?
#
loop_
_entity_poly.entity_id
_entity_poly.type
_entity_poly.pdbx_seq_one_letter_code
_entity_poly.pdbx_strand_id
1 'polypeptide(L)' 'MLKYRNDGRCVGHGFYTYDGFIAAARSFNGFGSTGDDNTKKKELAAFLAQTSHETT' A
#
# COMPACT_ATOMS: atom_id res chain seq x y z
N MET A 1 -7.95 -3.83 2.13
CA MET A 1 -6.82 -3.41 2.98
C MET A 1 -6.88 -1.95 3.44
N LEU A 2 -7.60 -1.01 2.82
CA LEU A 2 -7.65 0.40 3.29
C LEU A 2 -9.08 0.98 3.25
N LYS A 3 -9.98 0.49 4.11
CA LYS A 3 -11.43 0.81 4.05
C LYS A 3 -11.77 2.24 4.46
N TYR A 4 -11.11 2.78 5.49
CA TYR A 4 -11.48 4.07 6.10
C TYR A 4 -10.51 5.21 5.78
N ARG A 5 -9.54 4.97 4.88
CA ARG A 5 -8.52 5.95 4.48
C ARG A 5 -9.08 7.24 3.88
N ASN A 6 -10.29 7.17 3.31
CA ASN A 6 -11.03 8.30 2.75
C ASN A 6 -12.24 8.67 3.62
N ASP A 7 -12.20 8.41 4.93
CA ASP A 7 -13.15 9.03 5.85
C ASP A 7 -12.83 10.53 5.96
N GLY A 8 -13.85 11.39 5.95
CA GLY A 8 -13.67 12.85 6.01
C GLY A 8 -13.00 13.34 7.31
N ARG A 9 -12.89 12.48 8.31
CA ARG A 9 -12.17 12.73 9.57
C ARG A 9 -10.66 12.51 9.45
N CYS A 10 -10.19 11.82 8.41
CA CYS A 10 -8.77 11.55 8.19
C CYS A 10 -8.10 12.72 7.47
N VAL A 11 -6.96 13.20 8.00
CA VAL A 11 -6.17 14.27 7.36
C VAL A 11 -5.70 13.87 5.95
N GLY A 12 -5.44 12.59 5.74
CA GLY A 12 -5.05 12.02 4.44
C GLY A 12 -6.21 11.72 3.48
N HIS A 13 -7.43 12.21 3.74
CA HIS A 13 -8.60 11.96 2.91
C HIS A 13 -8.35 12.27 1.42
N GLY A 14 -8.41 11.25 0.57
CA GLY A 14 -8.22 11.39 -0.88
C GLY A 14 -6.75 11.51 -1.33
N PHE A 15 -5.78 11.59 -0.41
CA PHE A 15 -4.36 11.70 -0.73
C PHE A 15 -3.78 10.38 -1.25
N TYR A 16 -4.06 9.29 -0.54
CA TYR A 16 -3.59 7.98 -0.93
C TYR A 16 -4.51 7.40 -2.01
N THR A 17 -4.02 7.25 -3.24
CA THR A 17 -4.77 6.68 -4.37
C THR A 17 -4.15 5.36 -4.82
N TYR A 18 -4.96 4.51 -5.49
CA TYR A 18 -4.42 3.28 -6.05
C TYR A 18 -3.40 3.58 -7.16
N ASP A 19 -3.71 4.53 -8.04
CA ASP A 19 -2.81 4.89 -9.14
C ASP A 19 -1.50 5.49 -8.63
N GLY A 20 -1.56 6.32 -7.58
CA GLY A 20 -0.36 6.83 -6.91
C GLY A 20 0.50 5.71 -6.33
N PHE A 21 -0.12 4.70 -5.71
CA PHE A 21 0.59 3.51 -5.24
C PHE A 21 1.22 2.71 -6.39
N ILE A 22 0.52 2.50 -7.51
CA ILE A 22 1.06 1.77 -8.67
C ILE A 22 2.20 2.54 -9.33
N ALA A 23 2.09 3.86 -9.46
CA ALA A 23 3.16 4.70 -9.99
C ALA A 23 4.42 4.62 -9.12
N ALA A 24 4.26 4.68 -7.80
CA ALA A 24 5.36 4.52 -6.84
C ALA A 24 5.96 3.10 -6.93
N ALA A 25 5.14 2.06 -6.93
CA ALA A 25 5.59 0.66 -7.00
C ALA A 25 6.42 0.37 -8.26
N ARG A 26 6.06 0.95 -9.41
CA ARG A 26 6.83 0.83 -10.67
C ARG A 26 8.23 1.42 -10.59
N SER A 27 8.51 2.30 -9.63
CA SER A 27 9.85 2.85 -9.41
C SER A 27 10.76 1.88 -8.65
N PHE A 28 10.22 0.79 -8.10
CA PHE A 28 10.93 -0.23 -7.34
C PHE A 28 10.73 -1.60 -8.00
N ASN A 29 11.54 -1.92 -9.00
CA ASN A 29 11.38 -3.10 -9.85
C ASN A 29 11.29 -4.47 -9.12
N GLY A 30 11.78 -4.58 -7.88
CA GLY A 30 11.70 -5.79 -7.05
C GLY A 30 10.48 -5.87 -6.13
N PHE A 31 9.75 -4.78 -5.95
CA PHE A 31 8.65 -4.68 -5.00
C PHE A 31 7.40 -5.38 -5.53
N GLY A 32 6.93 -6.41 -4.81
CA GLY A 32 5.75 -7.19 -5.18
C GLY A 32 5.91 -8.04 -6.44
N SER A 33 7.14 -8.16 -6.96
CA SER A 33 7.48 -8.90 -8.19
C SER A 33 8.45 -10.06 -7.94
N THR A 34 8.98 -10.18 -6.72
CA THR A 34 10.00 -11.17 -6.35
C THR A 34 9.36 -12.47 -5.81
N GLY A 35 9.86 -13.63 -6.27
CA GLY A 35 9.44 -14.95 -5.77
C GLY A 35 8.12 -15.47 -6.34
N ASP A 36 7.50 -16.41 -5.63
CA ASP A 36 6.19 -16.97 -5.98
C ASP A 36 5.03 -16.06 -5.53
N ASP A 37 3.80 -16.38 -5.97
CA ASP A 37 2.62 -15.55 -5.70
C ASP A 37 2.30 -15.41 -4.20
N ASN A 38 2.61 -16.39 -3.37
CA ASN A 38 2.43 -16.26 -1.91
C ASN A 38 3.48 -15.31 -1.33
N THR A 39 4.72 -15.37 -1.82
CA THR A 39 5.79 -14.45 -1.42
C THR A 39 5.42 -13.00 -1.78
N LYS A 40 4.95 -12.75 -3.01
CA LYS A 40 4.51 -11.42 -3.45
C LYS A 40 3.32 -10.88 -2.63
N LYS A 41 2.32 -11.73 -2.37
CA LYS A 41 1.16 -11.36 -1.54
C LYS A 41 1.55 -11.04 -0.10
N LYS A 42 2.49 -11.82 0.46
CA LYS A 42 3.01 -11.60 1.82
C LYS A 42 3.79 -10.27 1.91
N GLU A 43 4.61 -9.97 0.91
CA GLU A 43 5.34 -8.69 0.84
C GLU A 43 4.37 -7.49 0.83
N LEU A 44 3.35 -7.51 -0.04
CA LEU A 44 2.34 -6.46 -0.08
C LEU A 44 1.56 -6.33 1.22
N ALA A 45 1.18 -7.46 1.82
CA ALA A 45 0.46 -7.47 3.09
C ALA A 45 1.29 -6.88 4.23
N ALA A 46 2.57 -7.24 4.33
CA ALA A 46 3.49 -6.72 5.34
C ALA A 46 3.72 -5.21 5.18
N PHE A 47 3.97 -4.75 3.94
CA PHE A 47 4.16 -3.34 3.65
C PHE A 47 2.92 -2.50 3.99
N LEU A 48 1.74 -2.95 3.58
CA LEU A 48 0.49 -2.25 3.86
C LEU A 48 0.15 -2.27 5.35
N ALA A 49 0.45 -3.36 6.06
CA ALA A 49 0.25 -3.43 7.50
C ALA A 49 1.13 -2.42 8.25
N GLN A 50 2.43 -2.37 7.92
CA GLN A 50 3.37 -1.45 8.57
C GLN A 50 3.02 0.01 8.29
N THR A 51 2.77 0.37 7.03
CA THR A 51 2.43 1.75 6.66
C THR A 51 1.08 2.18 7.24
N SER A 52 0.11 1.27 7.36
CA SER A 52 -1.17 1.58 8.03
C SER A 52 -0.99 1.87 9.52
N HIS A 53 -0.04 1.21 10.19
CA HIS A 53 0.26 1.47 11.60
C HIS A 53 0.85 2.88 11.80
N GLU A 54 1.76 3.29 10.91
CA GLU A 54 2.38 4.62 10.95
C GLU A 54 1.39 5.76 10.68
N THR A 55 0.26 5.49 10.02
CA THR A 55 -0.74 6.50 9.63
C THR A 55 -2.13 6.26 10.23
N THR A 56 -2.21 5.66 11.43
CA THR A 56 -3.47 5.39 12.13
C THR A 56 -4.13 6.66 12.66
#